data_AF-A0A935R229-F1
#
_entry.id   AF-A0A935R229-F1
#
_cell.length_a   1.000
_cell.length_b   1.000
_cell.length_c   1.000
_cell.angle_alpha   90.00
_cell.angle_beta   90.00
_cell.angle_gamma   90.00
#
_symmetry.space_group_name_H-M   'P 1'
#
loop_
_entity.id
_entity.type
_entity.pdbx_description
1 polymer ?
#
loop_
_entity_poly.entity_id
_entity_poly.type
_entity_poly.pdbx_seq_one_letter_code
_entity_poly.pdbx_strand_id
1 'polypeptide(L)'
;MRWAPPLLLPALAFVAVLGDAPPAQSTAPGAPVEALVAAQCHLCHRAASLPKAGLTESCEGCHAWIRETSASPTARAQALTLFPLWPRYEENVQSYLQVPDLDAAMARLRPDWARRYLANPHDLRPNLPETMPRLGLSAEELDTLASAFGRASVPARPSPEPARVAEGGALFVGRGCTACHTFGGQHTAAALPGAPDLAFARERLTADMAVAWILDPKSVAPTATMPTMGLTEAEALAVRDYLWLTEPGGATPPDPLPLPPPLDRPVTWAEVQSEVFGKICAHCHMNPALNEGRAGPGNDGGFGWAATGIELETREGVMAVADQIPAALLRRRDEARRDVLRPGERPLHVVRPDLPGMPLGLPPIDDEDTALVLAWIAQGMPE
;
A
#
# COMPACT_ATOMS: atom_id res chain seq x y z
N MET A 1 -3.42 52.63 9.73
CA MET A 1 -3.01 51.62 10.72
C MET A 1 -1.80 50.89 10.15
N ARG A 2 -0.64 51.03 10.77
CA ARG A 2 0.63 50.44 10.32
C ARG A 2 0.69 48.99 10.82
N TRP A 3 0.87 48.03 9.92
CA TRP A 3 1.18 46.64 10.25
C TRP A 3 2.68 46.50 10.45
N ALA A 4 3.08 45.89 11.57
CA ALA A 4 4.47 45.55 11.89
C ALA A 4 4.88 44.27 11.15
N PRO A 5 6.16 44.10 10.78
CA PRO A 5 6.65 42.88 10.14
C PRO A 5 6.78 41.74 11.17
N PRO A 6 6.72 40.46 10.75
CA PRO A 6 6.91 39.34 11.65
C PRO A 6 8.37 39.25 12.09
N LEU A 7 8.56 38.96 13.38
CA LEU A 7 9.86 38.67 13.98
C LEU A 7 10.40 37.36 13.39
N LEU A 8 11.56 37.44 12.74
CA LEU A 8 12.38 36.29 12.40
C LEU A 8 12.86 35.64 13.70
N LEU A 9 12.30 34.48 14.04
CA LEU A 9 12.91 33.57 15.00
C LEU A 9 14.13 32.91 14.35
N PRO A 10 15.24 32.70 15.07
CA PRO A 10 16.42 32.07 14.50
C PRO A 10 16.09 30.62 14.12
N ALA A 11 16.48 30.23 12.90
CA ALA A 11 16.48 28.85 12.46
C ALA A 11 17.41 28.05 13.39
N LEU A 12 16.82 27.28 14.30
CA LEU A 12 17.54 26.22 15.00
C LEU A 12 17.84 25.13 13.98
N ALA A 13 19.10 25.04 13.57
CA ALA A 13 19.59 23.90 12.81
C ALA A 13 19.44 22.64 13.67
N PHE A 14 18.39 21.86 13.43
CA PHE A 14 18.29 20.50 13.93
C PHE A 14 19.30 19.66 13.16
N VAL A 15 20.46 19.41 13.77
CA VAL A 15 21.33 18.32 13.33
C VAL A 15 20.62 17.04 13.73
N ALA A 16 19.92 16.41 12.79
CA ALA A 16 19.32 15.10 12.98
C ALA A 16 20.44 14.05 13.03
N VAL A 17 20.95 13.80 14.24
CA VAL A 17 21.67 12.55 14.50
C VAL A 17 20.59 11.49 14.69
N LEU A 18 20.45 10.59 13.72
CA LEU A 18 19.73 9.33 13.88
C LEU A 18 20.48 8.47 14.90
N GLY A 19 20.28 8.74 16.18
CA GLY A 19 20.50 7.75 17.23
C GLY A 19 19.31 6.80 17.24
N ASP A 20 19.55 5.51 17.49
CA ASP A 20 18.52 4.47 17.60
C ASP A 20 17.35 4.95 18.49
N ALA A 21 16.26 5.36 17.85
CA ALA A 21 15.05 5.74 18.55
C ALA A 21 14.31 4.45 18.93
N PRO A 22 14.05 4.19 20.22
CA PRO A 22 13.29 3.03 20.63
C PRO A 22 11.86 3.09 20.05
N PRO A 23 11.21 1.93 19.83
CA PRO A 23 9.84 1.89 19.33
C PRO A 23 8.91 2.74 20.20
N ALA A 24 7.94 3.42 19.56
CA ALA A 24 6.93 4.21 20.26
C ALA A 24 6.19 3.34 21.28
N GLN A 25 5.91 3.90 22.46
CA GLN A 25 5.38 3.15 23.61
C GLN A 25 4.00 2.55 23.31
N SER A 26 3.94 1.22 23.41
CA SER A 26 2.76 0.35 23.33
C SER A 26 1.66 0.78 24.31
N THR A 27 0.47 1.10 23.80
CA THR A 27 -0.76 1.15 24.60
C THR A 27 -1.46 -0.21 24.55
N ALA A 28 -1.80 -0.77 25.71
CA ALA A 28 -2.51 -2.05 25.81
C ALA A 28 -3.81 -2.05 24.97
N PRO A 29 -4.21 -3.19 24.38
CA PRO A 29 -5.27 -3.20 23.39
C PRO A 29 -6.63 -2.90 24.02
N GLY A 30 -7.24 -1.83 23.53
CA GLY A 30 -8.67 -1.64 23.57
C GLY A 30 -9.42 -2.68 22.70
N ALA A 31 -10.74 -2.54 22.59
CA ALA A 31 -11.55 -3.32 21.66
C ALA A 31 -10.95 -3.25 20.23
N PRO A 32 -11.18 -4.25 19.34
CA PRO A 32 -10.51 -4.31 18.03
C PRO A 32 -10.64 -3.05 17.16
N VAL A 33 -11.72 -2.27 17.34
CA VAL A 33 -11.91 -0.95 16.71
C VAL A 33 -10.87 0.07 17.17
N GLU A 34 -10.57 0.12 18.46
CA GLU A 34 -9.57 1.04 19.04
C GLU A 34 -8.17 0.67 18.54
N ALA A 35 -7.87 -0.64 18.44
CA ALA A 35 -6.62 -1.11 17.84
C ALA A 35 -6.49 -0.72 16.36
N LEU A 36 -7.58 -0.82 15.56
CA LEU A 36 -7.59 -0.38 14.16
C LEU A 36 -7.38 1.14 14.02
N VAL A 37 -7.91 1.93 14.95
CA VAL A 37 -7.69 3.38 14.98
C VAL A 37 -6.26 3.72 15.39
N ALA A 38 -5.74 3.07 16.43
CA ALA A 38 -4.36 3.23 16.91
C ALA A 38 -3.33 2.84 15.83
N ALA A 39 -3.59 1.76 15.09
CA ALA A 39 -2.79 1.35 13.94
C ALA A 39 -3.03 2.22 12.68
N GLN A 40 -3.85 3.28 12.80
CA GLN A 40 -4.17 4.23 11.74
C GLN A 40 -4.78 3.61 10.47
N CYS A 41 -5.45 2.46 10.60
CA CYS A 41 -6.09 1.78 9.46
C CYS A 41 -7.18 2.64 8.80
N HIS A 42 -7.86 3.48 9.59
CA HIS A 42 -8.92 4.39 9.13
C HIS A 42 -8.45 5.53 8.20
N LEU A 43 -7.13 5.78 8.10
CA LEU A 43 -6.58 6.76 7.14
C LEU A 43 -6.69 6.23 5.70
N CYS A 44 -6.60 4.91 5.53
CA CYS A 44 -6.62 4.26 4.22
C CYS A 44 -7.90 3.47 3.97
N HIS A 45 -8.50 2.90 5.01
CA HIS A 45 -9.62 1.98 4.87
C HIS A 45 -10.92 2.53 5.40
N ARG A 46 -12.03 2.04 4.83
CA ARG A 46 -13.38 2.31 5.32
C ARG A 46 -13.90 1.10 6.10
N ALA A 47 -14.63 1.37 7.18
CA ALA A 47 -15.53 0.45 7.87
C ALA A 47 -16.56 1.27 8.63
N ALA A 48 -17.77 0.72 8.80
CA ALA A 48 -18.86 1.37 9.53
C ALA A 48 -18.49 1.67 10.99
N SER A 49 -17.60 0.88 11.59
CA SER A 49 -17.14 1.06 12.97
C SER A 49 -15.96 2.01 13.11
N LEU A 50 -15.33 2.46 12.01
CA LEU A 50 -14.16 3.33 12.06
C LEU A 50 -14.54 4.80 11.86
N PRO A 51 -13.85 5.72 12.55
CA PRO A 51 -14.02 7.15 12.29
C PRO A 51 -13.61 7.45 10.85
N LYS A 52 -14.37 8.33 10.20
CA LYS A 52 -14.01 8.83 8.87
C LYS A 52 -12.88 9.85 9.03
N ALA A 53 -11.70 9.55 8.48
CA ALA A 53 -10.59 10.49 8.43
C ALA A 53 -10.96 11.75 7.62
N GLY A 54 -10.41 12.89 8.00
CA GLY A 54 -10.56 14.13 7.25
C GLY A 54 -10.00 14.00 5.83
N LEU A 55 -10.47 14.85 4.91
CA LEU A 55 -10.02 14.81 3.50
C LEU A 55 -8.48 14.90 3.38
N THR A 56 -7.87 15.73 4.21
CA THR A 56 -6.42 15.98 4.24
C THR A 56 -5.61 14.94 5.01
N GLU A 57 -6.28 14.02 5.71
CA GLU A 57 -5.67 12.95 6.51
C GLU A 57 -5.83 11.59 5.84
N SER A 58 -6.89 11.43 5.05
CA SER A 58 -7.19 10.19 4.35
C SER A 58 -6.38 10.08 3.06
N CYS A 59 -5.65 8.96 2.92
CA CYS A 59 -4.93 8.64 1.68
C CYS A 59 -5.91 8.48 0.51
N GLU A 60 -6.94 7.66 0.67
CA GLU A 60 -7.96 7.47 -0.37
C GLU A 60 -8.77 8.76 -0.60
N GLY A 61 -9.13 9.47 0.48
CA GLY A 61 -9.94 10.68 0.39
C GLY A 61 -9.27 11.79 -0.42
N CYS A 62 -8.01 12.11 -0.12
CA CYS A 62 -7.26 13.13 -0.84
C CYS A 62 -7.10 12.78 -2.32
N HIS A 63 -6.73 11.53 -2.62
CA HIS A 63 -6.55 11.06 -3.99
C HIS A 63 -7.86 11.07 -4.80
N ALA A 64 -8.97 10.64 -4.18
CA ALA A 64 -10.29 10.71 -4.79
C ALA A 64 -10.71 12.17 -5.08
N TRP A 65 -10.46 13.08 -4.14
CA TRP A 65 -10.78 14.51 -4.31
C TRP A 65 -10.00 15.15 -5.44
N ILE A 66 -8.69 14.87 -5.57
CA ILE A 66 -7.88 15.39 -6.68
C ILE A 66 -8.46 14.91 -8.01
N ARG A 67 -8.75 13.61 -8.13
CA ARG A 67 -9.35 13.02 -9.34
C ARG A 67 -10.70 13.66 -9.69
N GLU A 68 -11.59 13.79 -8.72
CA GLU A 68 -12.93 14.38 -8.90
C GLU A 68 -12.85 15.87 -9.27
N THR A 69 -11.96 16.62 -8.60
CA THR A 69 -11.73 18.04 -8.89
C THR A 69 -11.16 18.24 -10.29
N SER A 70 -10.20 17.40 -10.70
CA SER A 70 -9.59 17.43 -12.04
C SER A 70 -10.61 17.15 -13.15
N ALA A 71 -11.59 16.28 -12.89
CA ALA A 71 -12.66 15.96 -13.84
C ALA A 71 -13.70 17.09 -14.02
N SER A 72 -13.70 18.10 -13.15
CA SER A 72 -14.64 19.23 -13.18
C SER A 72 -13.90 20.52 -13.58
N PRO A 73 -14.15 21.08 -14.78
CA PRO A 73 -13.47 22.32 -15.21
C PRO A 73 -13.63 23.48 -14.24
N THR A 74 -14.81 23.63 -13.63
CA THR A 74 -15.11 24.69 -12.66
C THR A 74 -14.36 24.47 -11.34
N ALA A 75 -14.38 23.24 -10.81
CA ALA A 75 -13.70 22.94 -9.55
C ALA A 75 -12.18 23.02 -9.71
N ARG A 76 -11.65 22.54 -10.83
CA ARG A 76 -10.24 22.68 -11.20
C ARG A 76 -9.81 24.14 -11.31
N ALA A 77 -10.60 24.98 -11.95
CA ALA A 77 -10.31 26.41 -12.05
C ALA A 77 -10.24 27.07 -10.66
N GLN A 78 -11.10 26.66 -9.73
CA GLN A 78 -11.05 27.12 -8.33
C GLN A 78 -9.84 26.54 -7.58
N ALA A 79 -9.52 25.27 -7.78
CA ALA A 79 -8.35 24.66 -7.14
C ALA A 79 -7.04 25.33 -7.56
N LEU A 80 -6.91 25.72 -8.84
CA LEU A 80 -5.75 26.45 -9.35
C LEU A 80 -5.57 27.85 -8.73
N THR A 81 -6.63 28.49 -8.22
CA THR A 81 -6.49 29.77 -7.51
C THR A 81 -6.03 29.60 -6.08
N LEU A 82 -6.30 28.44 -5.48
CA LEU A 82 -5.98 28.13 -4.08
C LEU A 82 -4.64 27.37 -3.94
N PHE A 83 -4.34 26.51 -4.91
CA PHE A 83 -3.18 25.62 -4.93
C PHE A 83 -2.40 25.85 -6.23
N PRO A 84 -1.37 26.73 -6.24
CA PRO A 84 -0.59 27.03 -7.44
C PRO A 84 0.12 25.80 -8.05
N LEU A 85 0.40 24.78 -7.23
CA LEU A 85 0.98 23.50 -7.65
C LEU A 85 -0.08 22.46 -8.06
N TRP A 86 -1.35 22.83 -8.24
CA TRP A 86 -2.41 21.89 -8.59
C TRP A 86 -2.08 20.95 -9.76
N PRO A 87 -1.51 21.41 -10.90
CA PRO A 87 -1.17 20.51 -12.02
C PRO A 87 -0.25 19.35 -11.61
N ARG A 88 0.68 19.59 -10.67
CA ARG A 88 1.57 18.56 -10.12
C ARG A 88 0.77 17.47 -9.39
N TYR A 89 -0.30 17.84 -8.69
CA TYR A 89 -1.16 16.86 -8.02
C TYR A 89 -1.97 16.05 -9.02
N GLU A 90 -2.50 16.67 -10.07
CA GLU A 90 -3.24 15.96 -11.14
C GLU A 90 -2.35 14.92 -11.85
N GLU A 91 -1.07 15.26 -12.05
CA GLU A 91 -0.10 14.40 -12.72
C GLU A 91 0.37 13.25 -11.82
N ASN A 92 0.71 13.54 -10.56
CA ASN A 92 1.45 12.59 -9.72
C ASN A 92 0.58 11.81 -8.72
N VAL A 93 -0.62 12.28 -8.38
CA VAL A 93 -1.46 11.68 -7.33
C VAL A 93 -2.43 10.67 -7.95
N GLN A 94 -1.90 9.54 -8.43
CA GLN A 94 -2.66 8.50 -9.13
C GLN A 94 -2.92 7.23 -8.30
N SER A 95 -2.18 7.03 -7.21
CA SER A 95 -2.24 5.81 -6.37
C SER A 95 -3.38 5.83 -5.34
N TYR A 96 -3.48 4.82 -4.46
CA TYR A 96 -4.41 4.78 -3.31
C TYR A 96 -5.90 5.02 -3.61
N LEU A 97 -6.34 4.74 -4.84
CA LEU A 97 -7.74 4.84 -5.24
C LEU A 97 -8.49 3.52 -5.02
N GLN A 98 -7.76 2.43 -4.80
CA GLN A 98 -8.31 1.09 -4.58
C GLN A 98 -7.83 0.55 -3.24
N VAL A 99 -8.64 0.75 -2.21
CA VAL A 99 -8.40 0.27 -0.84
C VAL A 99 -9.51 -0.72 -0.45
N PRO A 100 -9.17 -1.84 0.21
CA PRO A 100 -10.20 -2.79 0.62
C PRO A 100 -11.04 -2.21 1.75
N ASP A 101 -12.35 -2.42 1.65
CA ASP A 101 -13.30 -2.19 2.73
C ASP A 101 -13.02 -3.18 3.88
N LEU A 102 -12.84 -2.66 5.09
CA LEU A 102 -12.46 -3.47 6.24
C LEU A 102 -13.63 -4.27 6.80
N ASP A 103 -14.88 -3.85 6.64
CA ASP A 103 -16.02 -4.70 7.03
C ASP A 103 -16.05 -5.96 6.17
N ALA A 104 -15.88 -5.82 4.85
CA ALA A 104 -15.77 -6.96 3.95
C ALA A 104 -14.55 -7.84 4.25
N ALA A 105 -13.40 -7.23 4.57
CA ALA A 105 -12.20 -7.97 4.93
C ALA A 105 -12.37 -8.76 6.24
N MET A 106 -12.85 -8.11 7.30
CA MET A 106 -13.11 -8.70 8.61
C MET A 106 -14.19 -9.78 8.57
N ALA A 107 -15.17 -9.67 7.67
CA ALA A 107 -16.18 -10.71 7.49
C ALA A 107 -15.56 -12.04 7.03
N ARG A 108 -14.70 -12.02 6.02
CA ARG A 108 -14.32 -13.22 5.25
C ARG A 108 -12.92 -13.76 5.49
N LEU A 109 -11.97 -12.91 5.86
CA LEU A 109 -10.57 -13.31 5.96
C LEU A 109 -10.29 -14.04 7.27
N ARG A 110 -9.42 -15.05 7.22
CA ARG A 110 -9.05 -15.83 8.40
C ARG A 110 -8.23 -14.99 9.39
N PRO A 111 -8.50 -15.04 10.70
CA PRO A 111 -7.72 -14.33 11.71
C PRO A 111 -6.22 -14.65 11.65
N ASP A 112 -5.87 -15.93 11.54
CA ASP A 112 -4.49 -16.38 11.50
C ASP A 112 -3.74 -15.83 10.28
N TRP A 113 -4.44 -15.73 9.14
CA TRP A 113 -3.89 -15.12 7.93
C TRP A 113 -3.75 -13.60 8.08
N ALA A 114 -4.77 -12.91 8.60
CA ALA A 114 -4.74 -11.46 8.80
C ALA A 114 -3.57 -11.05 9.70
N ARG A 115 -3.32 -11.81 10.78
CA ARG A 115 -2.16 -11.63 11.65
C ARG A 115 -0.83 -11.69 10.89
N ARG A 116 -0.64 -12.75 10.08
CA ARG A 116 0.59 -12.95 9.30
C ARG A 116 0.75 -11.87 8.22
N TYR A 117 -0.34 -11.50 7.57
CA TYR A 117 -0.34 -10.47 6.54
C TYR A 117 -0.02 -9.08 7.11
N LEU A 118 -0.59 -8.69 8.25
CA LEU A 118 -0.27 -7.40 8.89
C LEU A 118 1.18 -7.35 9.39
N ALA A 119 1.74 -8.48 9.82
CA ALA A 119 3.14 -8.58 10.20
C ALA A 119 4.08 -8.46 8.99
N ASN A 120 3.64 -8.96 7.83
CA ASN A 120 4.41 -9.00 6.60
C ASN A 120 3.53 -8.77 5.36
N PRO A 121 3.12 -7.51 5.09
CA PRO A 121 2.28 -7.21 3.96
C PRO A 121 3.06 -7.43 2.66
N HIS A 122 2.39 -8.01 1.68
CA HIS A 122 2.90 -8.30 0.35
C HIS A 122 1.80 -8.12 -0.68
N ASP A 123 2.18 -8.00 -1.94
CA ASP A 123 1.24 -7.79 -3.02
C ASP A 123 0.30 -8.99 -3.19
N LEU A 124 -1.00 -8.69 -3.23
CA LEU A 124 -2.06 -9.64 -3.49
C LEU A 124 -2.83 -9.27 -4.77
N ARG A 125 -2.49 -8.15 -5.42
CA ARG A 125 -3.20 -7.49 -6.50
C ARG A 125 -2.17 -7.05 -7.57
N PRO A 126 -1.67 -7.98 -8.40
CA PRO A 126 -0.49 -7.78 -9.25
C PRO A 126 -0.51 -6.62 -10.26
N ASN A 127 -1.65 -5.98 -10.48
CA ASN A 127 -1.82 -4.84 -11.40
C ASN A 127 -2.16 -3.54 -10.67
N LEU A 128 -1.79 -3.44 -9.40
CA LEU A 128 -2.02 -2.26 -8.59
C LEU A 128 -0.72 -1.85 -7.89
N PRO A 129 -0.12 -0.70 -8.26
CA PRO A 129 1.15 -0.25 -7.68
C PRO A 129 1.09 -0.07 -6.16
N GLU A 130 -0.06 0.34 -5.61
CA GLU A 130 -0.24 0.50 -4.18
C GLU A 130 -0.47 -0.82 -3.42
N THR A 131 0.42 -1.10 -2.48
CA THR A 131 0.28 -2.20 -1.52
C THR A 131 -0.03 -1.70 -0.12
N MET A 132 -0.39 -2.63 0.77
CA MET A 132 -0.60 -2.32 2.18
C MET A 132 0.70 -1.79 2.80
N PRO A 133 0.67 -0.68 3.58
CA PRO A 133 1.86 -0.16 4.22
C PRO A 133 2.39 -1.11 5.30
N ARG A 134 3.69 -0.99 5.60
CA ARG A 134 4.32 -1.68 6.73
C ARG A 134 4.03 -0.93 8.02
N LEU A 135 3.36 -1.61 8.93
CA LEU A 135 3.00 -1.05 10.23
C LEU A 135 3.98 -1.53 11.31
N GLY A 136 4.51 -0.62 12.12
CA GLY A 136 5.34 -0.88 13.30
C GLY A 136 4.54 -1.47 14.46
N LEU A 137 3.84 -2.59 14.23
CA LEU A 137 3.00 -3.27 15.21
C LEU A 137 3.80 -4.31 15.99
N SER A 138 3.58 -4.33 17.30
CA SER A 138 4.01 -5.38 18.21
C SER A 138 3.23 -6.69 17.97
N ALA A 139 3.72 -7.78 18.56
CA ALA A 139 3.02 -9.06 18.51
C ALA A 139 1.61 -9.00 19.12
N GLU A 140 1.44 -8.27 20.22
CA GLU A 140 0.16 -8.11 20.92
C GLU A 140 -0.84 -7.29 20.09
N GLU A 141 -0.39 -6.22 19.45
CA GLU A 141 -1.24 -5.43 18.53
C GLU A 141 -1.66 -6.25 17.32
N LEU A 142 -0.76 -7.07 16.76
CA LEU A 142 -1.09 -7.98 15.66
C LEU A 142 -2.16 -9.01 16.07
N ASP A 143 -2.03 -9.60 17.27
CA ASP A 143 -3.00 -10.56 17.80
C ASP A 143 -4.37 -9.89 18.05
N THR A 144 -4.37 -8.67 18.58
CA THR A 144 -5.59 -7.88 18.80
C THR A 144 -6.28 -7.54 17.49
N LEU A 145 -5.55 -7.02 16.51
CA LEU A 145 -6.10 -6.69 15.19
C LEU A 145 -6.65 -7.93 14.49
N ALA A 146 -5.95 -9.06 14.57
CA ALA A 146 -6.37 -10.32 13.99
C ALA A 146 -7.70 -10.83 14.57
N SER A 147 -7.99 -10.56 15.84
CA SER A 147 -9.25 -10.94 16.49
C SER A 147 -10.49 -10.26 15.88
N ALA A 148 -10.30 -9.18 15.12
CA ALA A 148 -11.39 -8.50 14.42
C ALA A 148 -11.92 -9.26 13.19
N PHE A 149 -11.17 -10.26 12.70
CA PHE A 149 -11.44 -10.96 11.45
C PHE A 149 -12.22 -12.27 11.66
N GLY A 150 -12.69 -12.88 10.58
CA GLY A 150 -13.48 -14.13 10.60
C GLY A 150 -14.89 -13.96 11.16
N ARG A 151 -15.51 -12.78 11.00
CA ARG A 151 -16.81 -12.46 11.62
C ARG A 151 -18.00 -13.18 10.98
N ALA A 152 -17.94 -13.50 9.69
CA ALA A 152 -19.05 -14.14 9.00
C ALA A 152 -19.05 -15.66 9.23
N SER A 153 -20.22 -16.19 9.58
CA SER A 153 -20.48 -17.63 9.63
C SER A 153 -21.19 -18.05 8.34
N VAL A 154 -20.73 -19.14 7.74
CA VAL A 154 -21.30 -19.68 6.50
C VAL A 154 -21.63 -21.17 6.68
N PRO A 155 -22.58 -21.72 5.92
CA PRO A 155 -22.90 -23.15 5.99
C PRO A 155 -21.68 -24.01 5.68
N ALA A 156 -21.51 -25.08 6.46
CA ALA A 156 -20.49 -26.08 6.20
C ALA A 156 -20.73 -26.77 4.85
N ARG A 157 -19.66 -27.00 4.08
CA ARG A 157 -19.72 -27.69 2.79
C ARG A 157 -18.85 -28.94 2.80
N PRO A 158 -19.02 -29.86 1.83
CA PRO A 158 -18.12 -30.99 1.68
C PRO A 158 -16.67 -30.53 1.51
N SER A 159 -15.74 -31.29 2.08
CA SER A 159 -14.31 -31.04 1.91
C SER A 159 -13.90 -31.04 0.42
N PRO A 160 -12.78 -30.37 0.07
CA PRO A 160 -12.28 -30.37 -1.30
C PRO A 160 -12.04 -31.80 -1.82
N GLU A 161 -12.44 -32.06 -3.07
CA GLU A 161 -12.41 -33.38 -3.69
C GLU A 161 -11.61 -33.35 -5.01
N PRO A 162 -10.55 -34.17 -5.16
CA PRO A 162 -9.77 -34.24 -6.40
C PRO A 162 -10.60 -34.50 -7.66
N ALA A 163 -11.69 -35.28 -7.56
CA ALA A 163 -12.53 -35.61 -8.70
C ALA A 163 -13.20 -34.38 -9.36
N ARG A 164 -13.35 -33.25 -8.66
CA ARG A 164 -13.96 -32.02 -9.21
C ARG A 164 -12.96 -31.02 -9.78
N VAL A 165 -11.65 -31.25 -9.62
CA VAL A 165 -10.60 -30.27 -10.00
C VAL A 165 -10.63 -29.98 -11.50
N ALA A 166 -10.77 -31.00 -12.34
CA ALA A 166 -10.78 -30.82 -13.80
C ALA A 166 -11.99 -30.00 -14.28
N GLU A 167 -13.18 -30.30 -13.74
CA GLU A 167 -14.40 -29.53 -14.00
C GLU A 167 -14.24 -28.08 -13.49
N GLY A 168 -13.70 -27.91 -12.28
CA GLY A 168 -13.44 -26.61 -11.69
C GLY A 168 -12.52 -25.73 -12.53
N GLY A 169 -11.46 -26.30 -13.10
CA GLY A 169 -10.57 -25.58 -14.02
C GLY A 169 -11.27 -25.14 -15.30
N ALA A 170 -12.11 -26.01 -15.88
CA ALA A 170 -12.92 -25.66 -17.05
C ALA A 170 -13.94 -24.55 -16.75
N LEU A 171 -14.61 -24.63 -15.59
CA LEU A 171 -15.54 -23.60 -15.11
C LEU A 171 -14.82 -22.28 -14.82
N PHE A 172 -13.63 -22.32 -14.22
CA PHE A 172 -12.85 -21.12 -13.91
C PHE A 172 -12.58 -20.27 -15.17
N VAL A 173 -12.22 -20.92 -16.27
CA VAL A 173 -12.03 -20.25 -17.57
C VAL A 173 -13.38 -19.91 -18.21
N GLY A 174 -14.29 -20.88 -18.30
CA GLY A 174 -15.56 -20.74 -19.01
C GLY A 174 -16.55 -19.76 -18.38
N ARG A 175 -16.47 -19.54 -17.06
CA ARG A 175 -17.26 -18.55 -16.33
C ARG A 175 -16.57 -17.17 -16.24
N GLY A 176 -15.42 -17.00 -16.88
CA GLY A 176 -14.73 -15.73 -17.01
C GLY A 176 -13.97 -15.27 -15.76
N CYS A 177 -13.61 -16.17 -14.85
CA CYS A 177 -12.84 -15.81 -13.65
C CYS A 177 -11.49 -15.18 -14.03
N THR A 178 -10.88 -15.67 -15.11
CA THR A 178 -9.61 -15.17 -15.69
C THR A 178 -9.70 -13.77 -16.30
N ALA A 179 -10.91 -13.22 -16.51
CA ALA A 179 -11.06 -11.85 -16.99
C ALA A 179 -10.67 -10.82 -15.92
N CYS A 180 -10.79 -11.19 -14.64
CA CYS A 180 -10.48 -10.31 -13.51
C CYS A 180 -9.33 -10.84 -12.65
N HIS A 181 -9.29 -12.15 -12.39
CA HIS A 181 -8.36 -12.75 -11.43
C HIS A 181 -7.18 -13.45 -12.11
N THR A 182 -5.98 -13.20 -11.59
CA THR A 182 -4.85 -14.10 -11.82
C THR A 182 -5.00 -15.34 -10.93
N PHE A 183 -4.37 -16.45 -11.35
CA PHE A 183 -4.23 -17.64 -10.53
C PHE A 183 -2.80 -18.16 -10.66
N GLY A 184 -1.91 -17.51 -9.92
CA GLY A 184 -0.47 -17.75 -9.97
C GLY A 184 0.09 -17.79 -11.39
N GLY A 185 0.98 -18.77 -11.65
CA GLY A 185 1.55 -19.00 -12.97
C GLY A 185 0.62 -19.74 -13.95
N GLN A 186 -0.53 -20.26 -13.50
CA GLN A 186 -1.50 -20.95 -14.36
C GLN A 186 -2.30 -19.96 -15.22
N HIS A 187 -2.69 -18.83 -14.63
CA HIS A 187 -3.46 -17.78 -15.31
C HIS A 187 -2.89 -16.43 -14.94
N THR A 188 -2.02 -15.89 -15.79
CA THR A 188 -1.34 -14.60 -15.56
C THR A 188 -2.00 -13.44 -16.30
N ALA A 189 -2.95 -13.72 -17.19
CA ALA A 189 -3.49 -12.77 -18.17
C ALA A 189 -4.58 -11.81 -17.65
N ALA A 190 -4.82 -11.73 -16.34
CA ALA A 190 -5.94 -10.95 -15.82
C ALA A 190 -5.50 -9.54 -15.40
N ALA A 191 -6.26 -8.53 -15.84
CA ALA A 191 -5.87 -7.13 -15.91
C ALA A 191 -6.90 -6.15 -15.31
N LEU A 192 -7.76 -6.60 -14.37
CA LEU A 192 -8.63 -5.67 -13.63
C LEU A 192 -7.90 -5.17 -12.37
N PRO A 193 -7.59 -3.86 -12.26
CA PRO A 193 -7.03 -3.31 -11.03
C PRO A 193 -7.94 -3.61 -9.83
N GLY A 194 -7.35 -4.06 -8.72
CA GLY A 194 -8.08 -4.37 -7.49
C GLY A 194 -8.52 -5.83 -7.34
N ALA A 195 -8.59 -6.62 -8.42
CA ALA A 195 -8.87 -8.05 -8.32
C ALA A 195 -7.64 -8.81 -7.80
N PRO A 196 -7.79 -9.64 -6.75
CA PRO A 196 -6.65 -10.34 -6.17
C PRO A 196 -6.19 -11.55 -6.97
N ASP A 197 -4.92 -11.90 -6.84
CA ASP A 197 -4.39 -13.21 -7.23
C ASP A 197 -5.00 -14.31 -6.36
N LEU A 198 -5.62 -15.30 -7.00
CA LEU A 198 -6.27 -16.41 -6.34
C LEU A 198 -5.32 -17.53 -5.90
N ALA A 199 -4.01 -17.43 -6.23
CA ALA A 199 -2.99 -18.32 -5.67
C ALA A 199 -2.97 -18.28 -4.13
N PHE A 200 -3.33 -17.13 -3.54
CA PHE A 200 -3.40 -16.93 -2.10
C PHE A 200 -4.79 -17.23 -1.50
N ALA A 201 -5.78 -17.65 -2.30
CA ALA A 201 -7.16 -17.79 -1.85
C ALA A 201 -7.31 -18.79 -0.70
N ARG A 202 -6.65 -19.95 -0.80
CA ARG A 202 -6.71 -21.02 0.21
C ARG A 202 -6.07 -20.68 1.56
N GLU A 203 -5.15 -19.71 1.57
CA GLU A 203 -4.53 -19.20 2.78
C GLU A 203 -5.41 -18.15 3.46
N ARG A 204 -6.12 -17.35 2.65
CA ARG A 204 -6.93 -16.21 3.06
C ARG A 204 -8.30 -16.58 3.58
N LEU A 205 -8.91 -17.59 2.97
CA LEU A 205 -10.29 -17.98 3.19
C LEU A 205 -10.35 -19.42 3.69
N THR A 206 -11.46 -19.78 4.34
CA THR A 206 -11.81 -21.18 4.53
C THR A 206 -12.43 -21.74 3.25
N ALA A 207 -12.42 -23.06 3.08
CA ALA A 207 -13.04 -23.72 1.92
C ALA A 207 -14.54 -23.38 1.80
N ASP A 208 -15.25 -23.34 2.93
CA ASP A 208 -16.67 -23.00 2.98
C ASP A 208 -16.91 -21.53 2.64
N MET A 209 -16.07 -20.62 3.16
CA MET A 209 -16.15 -19.19 2.86
C MET A 209 -15.92 -18.90 1.38
N ALA A 210 -15.01 -19.63 0.73
CA ALA A 210 -14.80 -19.49 -0.71
C ALA A 210 -16.04 -19.88 -1.52
N VAL A 211 -16.74 -20.97 -1.17
CA VAL A 211 -18.00 -21.35 -1.83
C VAL A 211 -19.07 -20.29 -1.61
N ALA A 212 -19.26 -19.84 -0.37
CA ALA A 212 -20.23 -18.79 -0.05
C ALA A 212 -19.94 -17.50 -0.82
N TRP A 213 -18.66 -17.10 -0.90
CA TRP A 213 -18.23 -15.93 -1.65
C TRP A 213 -18.45 -16.07 -3.16
N ILE A 214 -18.19 -17.24 -3.76
CA ILE A 214 -18.42 -17.47 -5.20
C ILE A 214 -19.92 -17.42 -5.54
N LEU A 215 -20.77 -17.96 -4.66
CA LEU A 215 -22.21 -18.01 -4.87
C LEU A 215 -22.88 -16.64 -4.71
N ASP A 216 -22.60 -15.96 -3.60
CA ASP A 216 -23.19 -14.65 -3.32
C ASP A 216 -22.24 -13.81 -2.44
N PRO A 217 -21.31 -13.05 -3.06
CA PRO A 217 -20.39 -12.18 -2.34
C PRO A 217 -21.10 -11.17 -1.42
N LYS A 218 -22.26 -10.67 -1.84
CA LYS A 218 -23.00 -9.62 -1.12
C LYS A 218 -23.71 -10.15 0.11
N SER A 219 -24.04 -11.44 0.14
CA SER A 219 -24.52 -12.11 1.35
C SER A 219 -23.46 -12.18 2.46
N VAL A 220 -22.17 -12.28 2.08
CA VAL A 220 -21.05 -12.30 3.01
C VAL A 220 -20.64 -10.88 3.42
N ALA A 221 -20.58 -9.96 2.45
CA ALA A 221 -20.22 -8.56 2.68
C ALA A 221 -21.03 -7.64 1.75
N PRO A 222 -21.92 -6.77 2.27
CA PRO A 222 -22.72 -5.87 1.44
C PRO A 222 -21.91 -4.94 0.52
N THR A 223 -20.68 -4.61 0.92
CA THR A 223 -19.71 -3.78 0.18
C THR A 223 -18.88 -4.58 -0.84
N ALA A 224 -19.17 -5.87 -1.06
CA ALA A 224 -18.45 -6.70 -2.01
C ALA A 224 -18.54 -6.15 -3.45
N THR A 225 -17.38 -6.07 -4.11
CA THR A 225 -17.25 -5.61 -5.50
C THR A 225 -17.27 -6.76 -6.51
N MET A 226 -16.96 -7.99 -6.08
CA MET A 226 -17.07 -9.16 -6.94
C MET A 226 -18.55 -9.37 -7.33
N PRO A 227 -18.88 -9.54 -8.62
CA PRO A 227 -20.25 -9.76 -9.04
C PRO A 227 -20.72 -11.17 -8.69
N THR A 228 -22.04 -11.35 -8.57
CA THR A 228 -22.67 -12.67 -8.51
C THR A 228 -22.51 -13.36 -9.88
N MET A 229 -21.85 -14.51 -9.89
CA MET A 229 -21.47 -15.20 -11.13
C MET A 229 -22.57 -16.14 -11.67
N GLY A 230 -23.64 -16.36 -10.91
CA GLY A 230 -24.74 -17.24 -11.31
C GLY A 230 -24.39 -18.73 -11.35
N LEU A 231 -23.35 -19.16 -10.63
CA LEU A 231 -22.98 -20.56 -10.49
C LEU A 231 -23.97 -21.30 -9.59
N THR A 232 -24.22 -22.56 -9.90
CA THR A 232 -24.84 -23.50 -8.98
C THR A 232 -23.88 -23.87 -7.85
N GLU A 233 -24.41 -24.45 -6.76
CA GLU A 233 -23.56 -24.92 -5.65
C GLU A 233 -22.53 -25.95 -6.11
N ALA A 234 -22.91 -26.89 -6.99
CA ALA A 234 -22.00 -27.90 -7.51
C ALA A 234 -20.82 -27.28 -8.29
N GLU A 235 -21.10 -26.27 -9.13
CA GLU A 235 -20.08 -25.55 -9.87
C GLU A 235 -19.17 -24.72 -8.95
N ALA A 236 -19.73 -24.07 -7.93
CA ALA A 236 -18.95 -23.33 -6.94
C ALA A 236 -18.02 -24.25 -6.14
N LEU A 237 -18.48 -25.46 -5.79
CA LEU A 237 -17.65 -26.49 -5.17
C LEU A 237 -16.50 -26.93 -6.09
N ALA A 238 -16.77 -27.13 -7.38
CA ALA A 238 -15.75 -27.51 -8.35
C ALA A 238 -14.70 -26.40 -8.53
N VAL A 239 -15.11 -25.14 -8.69
CA VAL A 239 -14.17 -24.00 -8.77
C VAL A 239 -13.35 -23.88 -7.48
N ARG A 240 -13.97 -24.03 -6.31
CA ARG A 240 -13.27 -24.04 -5.02
C ARG A 240 -12.24 -25.17 -4.95
N ASP A 241 -12.58 -26.37 -5.42
CA ASP A 241 -11.65 -27.52 -5.42
C ASP A 241 -10.45 -27.27 -6.33
N TYR A 242 -10.68 -26.69 -7.51
CA TYR A 242 -9.61 -26.25 -8.39
C TYR A 242 -8.67 -25.26 -7.70
N LEU A 243 -9.20 -24.23 -7.02
CA LEU A 243 -8.38 -23.26 -6.28
C LEU A 243 -7.65 -23.86 -5.06
N TRP A 244 -8.23 -24.87 -4.42
CA TRP A 244 -7.67 -25.49 -3.21
C TRP A 244 -6.60 -26.54 -3.50
N LEU A 245 -6.79 -27.33 -4.57
CA LEU A 245 -6.02 -28.54 -4.83
C LEU A 245 -5.05 -28.39 -6.00
N THR A 246 -5.18 -27.35 -6.81
CA THR A 246 -4.21 -27.06 -7.88
C THR A 246 -3.04 -26.29 -7.29
N GLU A 247 -1.83 -26.74 -7.62
CA GLU A 247 -0.66 -25.92 -7.36
C GLU A 247 -0.62 -24.77 -8.38
N PRO A 248 -0.70 -23.51 -7.93
CA PRO A 248 -0.79 -22.37 -8.83
C PRO A 248 0.50 -22.14 -9.64
N GLY A 249 1.57 -22.91 -9.37
CA GLY A 249 2.89 -22.70 -9.91
C GLY A 249 3.54 -21.42 -9.36
N GLY A 250 4.83 -21.26 -9.59
CA GLY A 250 5.51 -20.04 -9.20
C GLY A 250 7.01 -20.04 -9.40
N ALA A 251 7.54 -18.86 -9.67
CA ALA A 251 8.97 -18.59 -9.64
C ALA A 251 9.32 -17.95 -8.30
N THR A 252 10.56 -18.17 -7.86
CA THR A 252 11.15 -17.32 -6.83
C THR A 252 11.42 -15.95 -7.47
N PRO A 253 11.06 -14.84 -6.81
CA PRO A 253 11.46 -13.51 -7.29
C PRO A 253 12.98 -13.48 -7.55
N PRO A 254 13.43 -12.85 -8.64
CA PRO A 254 14.87 -12.72 -8.90
C PRO A 254 15.55 -11.96 -7.76
N ASP A 255 16.85 -12.20 -7.58
CA ASP A 255 17.64 -11.36 -6.69
C ASP A 255 17.65 -9.91 -7.19
N PRO A 256 17.58 -8.92 -6.29
CA PRO A 256 17.56 -7.53 -6.65
C PRO A 256 18.90 -7.19 -7.29
N LEU A 257 18.83 -6.37 -8.33
CA LEU A 257 20.03 -5.78 -8.90
C LEU A 257 20.59 -4.74 -7.92
N PRO A 258 21.92 -4.55 -7.89
CA PRO A 258 22.52 -3.42 -7.18
C PRO A 258 21.92 -2.10 -7.69
N LEU A 259 22.18 -1.00 -6.97
CA LEU A 259 21.84 0.32 -7.50
C LEU A 259 22.50 0.51 -8.89
N PRO A 260 21.79 1.11 -9.86
CA PRO A 260 22.37 1.46 -11.15
C PRO A 260 23.51 2.47 -10.96
N PRO A 261 24.47 2.54 -11.90
CA PRO A 261 25.47 3.59 -11.88
C PRO A 261 24.80 4.97 -12.03
N PRO A 262 25.41 6.04 -11.47
CA PRO A 262 24.99 7.40 -11.76
C PRO A 262 25.03 7.70 -13.27
N LEU A 263 24.08 8.50 -13.76
CA LEU A 263 24.13 9.06 -15.12
C LEU A 263 25.45 9.81 -15.38
N ASP A 264 25.95 9.71 -16.61
CA ASP A 264 27.22 10.27 -17.07
C ASP A 264 27.08 11.67 -17.71
N ARG A 265 25.92 12.31 -17.53
CA ARG A 265 25.59 13.66 -18.01
C ARG A 265 25.31 14.61 -16.84
N PRO A 266 25.40 15.94 -17.05
CA PRO A 266 24.92 16.91 -16.07
C PRO A 266 23.45 16.66 -15.68
N VAL A 267 23.17 16.76 -14.38
CA VAL A 267 21.84 16.64 -13.77
C VAL A 267 21.61 17.83 -12.85
N THR A 268 20.44 18.46 -12.88
CA THR A 268 20.09 19.62 -12.05
C THR A 268 19.06 19.27 -10.97
N TRP A 269 18.91 20.13 -9.96
CA TRP A 269 17.85 19.96 -8.97
C TRP A 269 16.46 20.04 -9.62
N ALA A 270 16.28 20.94 -10.60
CA ALA A 270 14.99 21.05 -11.30
C ALA A 270 14.54 19.73 -11.93
N GLU A 271 15.48 18.97 -12.49
CA GLU A 271 15.21 17.65 -13.08
C GLU A 271 14.87 16.61 -12.00
N VAL A 272 15.71 16.49 -10.97
CA VAL A 272 15.50 15.54 -9.87
C VAL A 272 14.19 15.83 -9.12
N GLN A 273 13.87 17.11 -8.92
CA GLN A 273 12.65 17.54 -8.29
C GLN A 273 11.43 17.28 -9.16
N SER A 274 11.52 17.37 -10.49
CA SER A 274 10.40 17.01 -11.38
C SER A 274 10.18 15.50 -11.37
N GLU A 275 11.25 14.74 -11.58
CA GLU A 275 11.16 13.31 -11.85
C GLU A 275 11.07 12.44 -10.61
N VAL A 276 11.54 12.89 -9.44
CA VAL A 276 11.60 12.02 -8.25
C VAL A 276 10.91 12.64 -7.07
N PHE A 277 11.50 13.68 -6.48
CA PHE A 277 11.01 14.25 -5.23
C PHE A 277 9.69 15.04 -5.40
N GLY A 278 9.38 15.42 -6.64
CA GLY A 278 8.11 16.00 -7.09
C GLY A 278 6.93 15.03 -6.98
N LYS A 279 7.20 13.74 -7.06
CA LYS A 279 6.17 12.69 -7.04
C LYS A 279 5.78 12.28 -5.61
N ILE A 280 6.46 12.83 -4.60
CA ILE A 280 6.20 12.56 -3.18
C ILE A 280 4.87 13.15 -2.73
N CYS A 281 4.13 12.36 -1.95
CA CYS A 281 2.89 12.79 -1.33
C CYS A 281 3.08 14.03 -0.45
N ALA A 282 2.17 15.00 -0.58
CA ALA A 282 2.19 16.26 0.17
C ALA A 282 2.14 16.12 1.71
N HIS A 283 1.81 14.93 2.24
CA HIS A 283 1.62 14.69 3.67
C HIS A 283 2.51 13.58 4.22
N CYS A 284 3.68 13.31 3.62
CA CYS A 284 4.64 12.36 4.22
C CYS A 284 5.98 13.01 4.53
N HIS A 285 6.70 13.47 3.51
CA HIS A 285 8.02 14.10 3.65
C HIS A 285 8.02 15.59 3.27
N MET A 286 6.87 16.26 3.45
CA MET A 286 6.72 17.68 3.10
C MET A 286 7.03 18.57 4.31
N ASN A 287 7.61 19.74 4.06
CA ASN A 287 7.91 20.70 5.11
C ASN A 287 6.58 21.21 5.71
N PRO A 288 6.36 21.10 7.03
CA PRO A 288 5.09 21.53 7.64
C PRO A 288 4.80 23.02 7.45
N ALA A 289 5.83 23.87 7.35
CA ALA A 289 5.66 25.30 7.07
C ALA A 289 5.06 25.54 5.68
N LEU A 290 5.26 24.60 4.74
CA LEU A 290 4.69 24.62 3.40
C LEU A 290 3.36 23.84 3.32
N ASN A 291 2.92 23.22 4.42
CA ASN A 291 1.71 22.39 4.51
C ASN A 291 0.73 22.81 5.60
N GLU A 292 0.58 24.11 5.86
CA GLU A 292 -0.34 24.63 6.89
C GLU A 292 -0.07 24.07 8.31
N GLY A 293 1.19 23.72 8.59
CA GLY A 293 1.62 23.14 9.86
C GLY A 293 1.37 21.64 10.00
N ARG A 294 0.83 20.96 8.98
CA ARG A 294 0.65 19.50 9.00
C ARG A 294 1.97 18.80 8.72
N ALA A 295 2.42 18.00 9.67
CA ALA A 295 3.54 17.07 9.46
C ALA A 295 3.01 15.66 9.16
N GLY A 296 3.64 15.05 8.15
CA GLY A 296 3.36 13.69 7.75
C GLY A 296 4.10 12.64 8.57
N PRO A 297 3.91 11.34 8.29
CA PRO A 297 4.69 10.26 8.89
C PRO A 297 6.21 10.43 8.82
N GLY A 298 6.73 11.17 7.83
CA GLY A 298 8.15 11.49 7.74
C GLY A 298 8.63 12.44 8.83
N ASN A 299 7.79 13.38 9.29
CA ASN A 299 8.12 14.46 10.21
C ASN A 299 7.53 14.34 11.62
N ASP A 300 6.35 13.73 11.77
CA ASP A 300 5.68 13.51 13.07
C ASP A 300 5.64 12.02 13.48
N GLY A 301 6.07 11.12 12.58
CA GLY A 301 5.91 9.69 12.78
C GLY A 301 4.49 9.23 12.46
N GLY A 302 4.29 7.92 12.48
CA GLY A 302 3.02 7.33 12.08
C GLY A 302 3.20 5.87 11.66
N PHE A 303 2.07 5.16 11.56
CA PHE A 303 1.99 3.75 11.25
C PHE A 303 2.85 2.88 12.19
N GLY A 304 3.00 3.29 13.45
CA GLY A 304 3.87 2.62 14.44
C GLY A 304 5.36 2.96 14.33
N TRP A 305 5.73 3.95 13.51
CA TRP A 305 7.12 4.39 13.34
C TRP A 305 7.37 5.78 13.92
N ALA A 306 8.59 5.98 14.40
CA ALA A 306 9.09 7.30 14.80
C ALA A 306 9.28 8.21 13.58
N ALA A 307 9.20 9.52 13.82
CA ALA A 307 9.55 10.52 12.81
C ALA A 307 11.02 10.35 12.36
N THR A 308 11.25 10.55 11.07
CA THR A 308 12.60 10.57 10.48
C THR A 308 13.13 11.99 10.33
N GLY A 309 12.26 13.00 10.33
CA GLY A 309 12.60 14.41 10.08
C GLY A 309 13.08 14.67 8.65
N ILE A 310 12.84 13.73 7.73
CA ILE A 310 13.30 13.82 6.35
C ILE A 310 12.32 14.68 5.55
N GLU A 311 12.81 15.81 5.05
CA GLU A 311 12.10 16.69 4.12
C GLU A 311 12.64 16.47 2.71
N LEU A 312 11.77 16.05 1.79
CA LEU A 312 12.16 15.78 0.40
C LEU A 312 11.60 16.80 -0.58
N GLU A 313 10.80 17.77 -0.13
CA GLU A 313 10.21 18.78 -1.00
C GLU A 313 11.21 19.83 -1.49
N THR A 314 12.20 20.17 -0.65
CA THR A 314 13.13 21.26 -0.90
C THR A 314 14.53 20.72 -1.18
N ARG A 315 15.30 21.48 -1.96
CA ARG A 315 16.69 21.13 -2.27
C ARG A 315 17.50 21.01 -1.00
N GLU A 316 17.32 21.96 -0.08
CA GLU A 316 18.00 22.00 1.20
C GLU A 316 17.67 20.78 2.07
N GLY A 317 16.40 20.36 2.10
CA GLY A 317 15.95 19.18 2.82
C GLY A 317 16.59 17.90 2.27
N VAL A 318 16.58 17.72 0.95
CA VAL A 318 17.22 16.56 0.30
C VAL A 318 18.73 16.57 0.51
N MET A 319 19.39 17.73 0.37
CA MET A 319 20.83 17.87 0.60
C MET A 319 21.22 17.50 2.03
N ALA A 320 20.38 17.80 3.02
CA ALA A 320 20.64 17.50 4.43
C ALA A 320 20.69 16.00 4.73
N VAL A 321 20.15 15.15 3.84
CA VAL A 321 20.09 13.69 4.01
C VAL A 321 20.74 12.93 2.84
N ALA A 322 21.45 13.63 1.95
CA ALA A 322 21.92 13.07 0.68
C ALA A 322 22.85 11.85 0.85
N ASP A 323 23.62 11.79 1.93
CA ASP A 323 24.49 10.66 2.28
C ASP A 323 23.71 9.40 2.65
N GLN A 324 22.46 9.54 3.09
CA GLN A 324 21.59 8.45 3.53
C GLN A 324 20.74 7.89 2.37
N ILE A 325 20.49 8.69 1.33
CA ILE A 325 19.60 8.34 0.22
C ILE A 325 20.00 7.02 -0.47
N PRO A 326 21.27 6.77 -0.85
CA PRO A 326 21.64 5.51 -1.50
C PRO A 326 21.31 4.28 -0.66
N ALA A 327 21.57 4.34 0.66
CA ALA A 327 21.27 3.26 1.57
C ALA A 327 19.75 3.03 1.72
N ALA A 328 18.95 4.10 1.74
CA ALA A 328 17.49 4.01 1.78
C ALA A 328 16.92 3.38 0.49
N LEU A 329 17.42 3.79 -0.68
CA LEU A 329 17.03 3.23 -1.97
C LEU A 329 17.35 1.73 -2.06
N LEU A 330 18.55 1.34 -1.62
CA LEU A 330 18.94 -0.07 -1.59
C LEU A 330 18.06 -0.88 -0.64
N ARG A 331 17.78 -0.38 0.58
CA ARG A 331 16.86 -1.03 1.52
C ARG A 331 15.47 -1.22 0.90
N ARG A 332 14.91 -0.21 0.22
CA ARG A 332 13.58 -0.35 -0.41
C ARG A 332 13.60 -1.38 -1.54
N ARG A 333 14.66 -1.47 -2.33
CA ARG A 333 14.84 -2.52 -3.36
C ARG A 333 14.90 -3.91 -2.74
N ASP A 334 15.66 -4.09 -1.67
CA ASP A 334 15.72 -5.36 -0.94
C ASP A 334 14.36 -5.76 -0.37
N GLU A 335 13.67 -4.79 0.21
CA GLU A 335 12.32 -4.97 0.72
C GLU A 335 11.30 -5.33 -0.37
N ALA A 336 11.50 -4.86 -1.61
CA ALA A 336 10.61 -5.12 -2.76
C ALA A 336 10.55 -6.61 -3.12
N ARG A 337 11.64 -7.35 -2.87
CA ARG A 337 11.72 -8.81 -3.10
C ARG A 337 10.70 -9.60 -2.28
N ARG A 338 10.29 -9.03 -1.15
CA ARG A 338 9.33 -9.62 -0.23
C ARG A 338 7.91 -9.28 -0.61
N ASP A 339 7.68 -8.04 -1.02
CA ASP A 339 6.34 -7.46 -1.02
C ASP A 339 5.81 -7.02 -2.37
N VAL A 340 6.63 -6.93 -3.42
CA VAL A 340 6.18 -6.74 -4.80
C VAL A 340 6.23 -8.08 -5.49
N LEU A 341 5.06 -8.62 -5.86
CA LEU A 341 4.93 -9.97 -6.43
C LEU A 341 4.32 -9.90 -7.81
N ARG A 342 4.97 -10.56 -8.77
CA ARG A 342 4.37 -10.84 -10.08
C ARG A 342 3.39 -12.00 -9.95
N PRO A 343 2.43 -12.16 -10.88
CA PRO A 343 1.53 -13.31 -10.89
C PRO A 343 2.31 -14.63 -10.80
N GLY A 344 2.01 -15.42 -9.76
CA GLY A 344 2.69 -16.69 -9.48
C GLY A 344 3.92 -16.61 -8.59
N GLU A 345 4.45 -15.43 -8.29
CA GLU A 345 5.52 -15.32 -7.29
C GLU A 345 4.96 -15.49 -5.88
N ARG A 346 5.79 -16.03 -4.98
CA ARG A 346 5.48 -16.10 -3.56
C ARG A 346 6.34 -15.09 -2.80
N PRO A 347 5.79 -14.46 -1.75
CA PRO A 347 6.56 -13.54 -0.93
C PRO A 347 7.72 -14.29 -0.26
N LEU A 348 8.93 -13.74 -0.37
CA LEU A 348 10.08 -14.27 0.35
C LEU A 348 9.88 -14.04 1.86
N HIS A 349 10.14 -15.06 2.65
CA HIS A 349 10.24 -14.92 4.10
C HIS A 349 11.63 -14.38 4.48
N VAL A 350 11.80 -13.06 4.38
CA VAL A 350 13.01 -12.37 4.84
C VAL A 350 12.78 -11.74 6.20
N VAL A 351 13.84 -11.68 7.02
CA VAL A 351 13.83 -11.00 8.31
C VAL A 351 13.43 -9.53 8.08
N ARG A 352 12.46 -9.07 8.85
CA ARG A 352 12.01 -7.68 8.77
C ARG A 352 13.15 -6.78 9.29
N PRO A 353 13.59 -5.76 8.55
CA PRO A 353 14.56 -4.82 9.08
C PRO A 353 13.94 -4.03 10.23
N ASP A 354 14.78 -3.61 11.19
CA ASP A 354 14.35 -2.79 12.32
C ASP A 354 13.79 -1.43 11.87
N LEU A 355 14.27 -0.92 10.73
CA LEU A 355 13.81 0.30 10.07
C LEU A 355 13.44 0.00 8.60
N PRO A 356 12.19 0.25 8.15
CA PRO A 356 11.80 0.04 6.76
C PRO A 356 12.39 1.12 5.85
N GLY A 357 12.62 0.79 4.57
CA GLY A 357 13.16 1.74 3.57
C GLY A 357 12.16 2.81 3.13
N MET A 358 10.86 2.47 3.12
CA MET A 358 9.72 3.39 3.01
C MET A 358 8.44 2.60 3.32
N PRO A 359 7.59 3.01 4.28
CA PRO A 359 6.53 2.15 4.78
C PRO A 359 5.29 2.10 3.87
N LEU A 360 5.16 2.95 2.85
CA LEU A 360 3.88 3.18 2.15
C LEU A 360 3.47 2.14 1.10
N GLY A 361 4.23 1.05 0.94
CA GLY A 361 3.84 -0.03 0.03
C GLY A 361 3.84 0.38 -1.45
N LEU A 362 4.61 1.40 -1.83
CA LEU A 362 4.88 1.70 -3.24
C LEU A 362 6.12 0.93 -3.70
N PRO A 363 6.23 0.55 -4.98
CA PRO A 363 7.45 -0.03 -5.52
C PRO A 363 8.65 0.91 -5.33
N PRO A 364 9.88 0.39 -5.35
CA PRO A 364 11.06 1.24 -5.45
C PRO A 364 10.96 2.12 -6.70
N ILE A 365 11.55 3.32 -6.65
CA ILE A 365 11.78 4.12 -7.87
C ILE A 365 12.58 3.28 -8.88
N ASP A 366 12.34 3.52 -10.16
CA ASP A 366 12.97 2.73 -11.22
C ASP A 366 14.47 3.03 -11.35
N ASP A 367 15.14 2.28 -12.22
CA ASP A 367 16.58 2.42 -12.44
C ASP A 367 16.96 3.78 -13.04
N GLU A 368 16.10 4.38 -13.86
CA GLU A 368 16.37 5.67 -14.50
C GLU A 368 16.33 6.80 -13.46
N ASP A 369 15.26 6.86 -12.67
CA ASP A 369 15.08 7.81 -11.57
C ASP A 369 16.14 7.60 -10.48
N THR A 370 16.52 6.34 -10.21
CA THR A 370 17.61 6.04 -9.27
C THR A 370 18.95 6.57 -9.78
N ALA A 371 19.29 6.31 -11.04
CA ALA A 371 20.54 6.80 -11.65
C ALA A 371 20.60 8.34 -11.68
N LEU A 372 19.45 8.98 -11.91
CA LEU A 372 19.29 10.43 -11.88
C LEU A 372 19.63 11.02 -10.50
N VAL A 373 19.04 10.49 -9.43
CA VAL A 373 19.31 10.95 -8.05
C VAL A 373 20.78 10.73 -7.68
N LEU A 374 21.33 9.55 -8.00
CA LEU A 374 22.73 9.24 -7.70
C LEU A 374 23.70 10.15 -8.48
N ALA A 375 23.37 10.51 -9.72
CA ALA A 375 24.15 11.46 -10.52
C ALA A 375 24.16 12.85 -9.90
N TRP A 376 22.99 13.35 -9.49
CA TRP A 376 22.88 14.65 -8.84
C TRP A 376 23.70 14.71 -7.55
N ILE A 377 23.63 13.68 -6.70
CA ILE A 377 24.45 13.57 -5.48
C ILE A 377 25.95 13.54 -5.84
N ALA A 378 26.36 12.71 -6.80
CA ALA A 378 27.75 12.56 -7.20
C ALA A 378 28.35 13.83 -7.81
N GLN A 379 27.53 14.67 -8.45
CA GLN A 379 27.92 15.93 -9.07
C GLN A 379 27.99 17.11 -8.08
N GLY A 380 27.80 16.87 -6.78
CA GLY A 380 27.80 17.92 -5.77
C GLY A 380 26.47 18.69 -5.68
N MET A 381 25.37 18.05 -6.08
CA MET A 381 24.00 18.53 -5.91
C MET A 381 23.77 19.92 -6.56
N PRO A 382 24.08 20.11 -7.86
CA PRO A 382 23.92 21.39 -8.54
C PRO A 382 22.44 21.83 -8.59
N GLU A 383 22.23 23.14 -8.75
CA GLU A 383 20.90 23.74 -8.89
C GLU A 383 20.22 23.38 -10.22
#